data_AF-A0A653D9W0-F1
#
_entry.id   AF-A0A653D9W0-F1
#
_cell.length_a   1.000
_cell.length_b   1.000
_cell.length_c   1.000
_cell.angle_alpha   90.00
_cell.angle_beta   90.00
_cell.angle_gamma   90.00
#
_symmetry.space_group_name_H-M   'P 1'
#
loop_
_entity.id
_entity.type
_entity.pdbx_description
1 polymer ?
#
loop_
_entity_poly.entity_id
_entity_poly.type
_entity_poly.pdbx_seq_one_letter_code
_entity_poly.pdbx_strand_id
1 'polypeptide(L)'
;MILNCIGFQKKTHDGINVIIFTTEVLYYYIPNYYIVVALVLWEGLLGGSSYVNTFYRISTEVPEEEKQFSMAITSFGDSIGILLAGLFAIMAHNKICDLPMPT
;
A
#
# COMPACT_ATOMS: atom_id res chain seq x y z
N MET A 1 -13.79 15.97 2.63
CA MET A 1 -13.29 15.02 3.65
C MET A 1 -12.04 14.27 3.20
N ILE A 2 -12.04 13.66 2.00
CA ILE A 2 -10.88 12.95 1.41
C ILE A 2 -9.65 13.87 1.21
N LEU A 3 -9.85 15.15 0.84
CA LEU A 3 -8.76 16.11 0.58
C LEU A 3 -7.86 16.43 1.79
N ASN A 4 -8.34 16.32 3.03
CA ASN A 4 -7.57 16.67 4.23
C ASN A 4 -6.79 15.46 4.80
N CYS A 5 -7.14 14.23 4.39
CA CYS A 5 -6.39 13.02 4.69
C CYS A 5 -5.16 12.87 3.77
N ILE A 6 -5.24 13.40 2.54
CA ILE A 6 -4.08 13.56 1.64
C ILE A 6 -2.99 14.40 2.31
N GLY A 7 -3.32 15.32 3.23
CA GLY A 7 -2.36 16.18 3.95
C GLY A 7 -1.28 15.44 4.76
N PHE A 8 -1.55 14.22 5.25
CA PHE A 8 -0.55 13.43 5.99
C PHE A 8 0.34 12.57 5.07
N GLN A 9 -0.14 12.23 3.87
CA GLN A 9 0.68 11.65 2.80
C GLN A 9 1.43 12.72 1.99
N LYS A 10 0.98 13.98 2.00
CA LYS A 10 1.64 15.10 1.30
C LYS A 10 3.01 15.49 1.88
N LYS A 11 3.42 14.87 3.00
CA LYS A 11 4.77 15.02 3.58
C LYS A 11 5.71 13.86 3.22
N THR A 12 5.32 13.00 2.30
CA THR A 12 6.25 12.21 1.50
C THR A 12 6.08 12.71 0.06
N HIS A 13 7.01 13.57 -0.34
CA HIS A 13 7.23 14.02 -1.71
C HIS A 13 6.77 12.96 -2.72
N ASP A 14 5.92 13.37 -3.67
CA ASP A 14 5.53 12.76 -4.95
C ASP A 14 5.87 11.27 -5.16
N GLY A 15 4.98 10.45 -5.74
CA GLY A 15 5.08 8.98 -5.93
C GLY A 15 6.40 8.35 -6.45
N ILE A 16 7.45 9.12 -6.65
CA ILE A 16 8.88 8.80 -6.66
C ILE A 16 9.28 7.75 -5.62
N ASN A 17 8.83 7.82 -4.34
CA ASN A 17 9.22 6.79 -3.36
C ASN A 17 8.63 5.40 -3.71
N VAL A 18 7.39 5.37 -4.23
CA VAL A 18 6.72 4.14 -4.71
C VAL A 18 7.37 3.63 -6.00
N ILE A 19 7.78 4.51 -6.91
CA ILE A 19 8.45 4.16 -8.17
C ILE A 19 9.87 3.64 -7.92
N ILE A 20 10.61 4.22 -6.96
CA ILE A 20 11.96 3.77 -6.56
C ILE A 20 11.88 2.39 -5.91
N PHE A 21 10.95 2.15 -4.97
CA PHE A 21 10.75 0.83 -4.37
C PHE A 21 10.26 -0.23 -5.37
N THR A 22 9.37 0.14 -6.30
CA THR A 22 8.89 -0.77 -7.36
C THR A 22 10.01 -1.13 -8.33
N THR A 23 10.89 -0.18 -8.66
CA THR A 23 12.06 -0.41 -9.52
C THR A 23 13.09 -1.31 -8.84
N GLU A 24 13.27 -1.19 -7.52
CA GLU A 24 14.19 -2.03 -6.75
C GLU A 24 13.72 -3.49 -6.62
N VAL A 25 12.41 -3.73 -6.49
CA VAL A 25 11.79 -5.07 -6.50
C VAL A 25 11.89 -5.76 -7.86
N LEU A 26 11.76 -5.00 -8.97
CA LEU A 26 11.84 -5.56 -10.33
C LEU A 26 13.28 -5.84 -10.79
N TYR A 27 14.29 -5.10 -10.29
CA TYR A 27 15.68 -5.24 -10.73
C TYR A 27 16.57 -6.14 -9.85
N TYR A 28 16.05 -6.69 -8.74
CA TYR A 28 16.73 -7.72 -7.94
C TYR A 28 18.20 -7.38 -7.58
N TYR A 29 18.49 -6.10 -7.28
CA TYR A 29 19.88 -5.66 -7.05
C TYR A 29 20.46 -6.12 -5.69
N ILE A 30 19.62 -6.66 -4.79
CA ILE A 30 20.02 -7.02 -3.42
C ILE A 30 19.97 -8.54 -3.23
N PRO A 31 21.13 -9.25 -3.21
CA PRO A 31 21.21 -10.70 -3.01
C PRO A 31 20.93 -11.15 -1.56
N ASN A 32 20.48 -10.25 -0.67
CA ASN A 32 20.41 -10.49 0.77
C ASN A 32 18.97 -10.37 1.29
N TYR A 33 18.34 -11.52 1.58
CA TYR A 33 16.91 -11.61 1.93
C TYR A 33 16.51 -10.78 3.15
N TYR A 34 17.44 -10.59 4.10
CA TYR A 34 17.20 -9.85 5.35
C TYR A 34 16.80 -8.39 5.10
N ILE A 35 17.37 -7.77 4.06
CA ILE A 35 17.09 -6.37 3.72
C ILE A 35 15.66 -6.24 3.20
N VAL A 36 15.21 -7.17 2.36
CA VAL A 36 13.84 -7.18 1.82
C VAL A 36 12.80 -7.35 2.93
N VAL A 37 13.04 -8.25 3.88
CA VAL A 37 12.13 -8.45 5.03
C VAL A 37 12.05 -7.20 5.90
N ALA A 38 13.18 -6.54 6.18
CA ALA A 38 13.20 -5.30 6.95
C ALA A 38 12.42 -4.17 6.26
N LEU A 39 12.56 -4.04 4.93
CA LEU A 39 11.83 -3.06 4.13
C LEU A 39 10.32 -3.33 4.08
N VAL A 40 9.90 -4.58 3.87
CA VAL A 40 8.47 -4.94 3.87
C VAL A 40 7.83 -4.69 5.22
N LEU A 41 8.55 -4.98 6.32
CA LEU A 41 8.07 -4.66 7.67
C LEU A 41 7.91 -3.14 7.88
N TRP A 42 8.87 -2.35 7.41
CA TRP A 42 8.83 -0.90 7.52
C TRP A 42 7.63 -0.29 6.79
N GLU A 43 7.41 -0.70 5.53
CA GLU A 43 6.29 -0.24 4.72
C GLU A 43 4.95 -0.69 5.29
N GLY A 44 4.87 -1.93 5.79
CA GLY A 44 3.67 -2.45 6.46
C GLY A 44 3.30 -1.67 7.73
N LEU A 45 4.29 -1.30 8.54
CA LEU A 45 4.11 -0.46 9.74
C LEU A 45 3.60 0.94 9.39
N LEU A 46 4.18 1.57 8.36
CA LEU A 46 3.74 2.87 7.87
C LEU A 46 2.31 2.82 7.31
N GLY A 47 2.00 1.82 6.49
CA GLY A 47 0.66 1.59 5.96
C GLY A 47 -0.37 1.40 7.08
N GLY A 48 -0.09 0.55 8.06
CA GLY A 48 -0.96 0.33 9.21
C GLY A 48 -1.16 1.58 10.08
N SER A 49 -0.12 2.40 10.28
CA SER A 49 -0.23 3.66 11.03
C SER A 49 -1.17 4.66 10.34
N SER A 50 -1.13 4.71 9.00
CA SER A 50 -1.99 5.59 8.20
C SER A 50 -3.45 5.12 8.20
N TYR A 51 -3.67 3.80 8.25
CA TYR A 51 -4.99 3.20 8.36
C TYR A 51 -5.66 3.63 9.67
N VAL A 52 -5.00 3.41 10.82
CA VAL A 52 -5.55 3.78 12.13
C VAL A 52 -5.80 5.28 12.24
N ASN A 53 -4.88 6.10 11.74
CA ASN A 53 -5.04 7.57 11.73
C ASN A 53 -6.27 8.01 10.91
N THR A 54 -6.56 7.34 9.80
CA THR A 54 -7.74 7.62 8.97
C THR A 54 -9.03 7.26 9.70
N PHE A 55 -9.08 6.09 10.34
CA PHE A 55 -10.23 5.66 11.15
C PHE A 55 -10.47 6.56 12.37
N TYR A 56 -9.40 7.01 13.01
CA TYR A 56 -9.48 7.95 14.13
C TYR A 56 -10.12 9.27 13.70
N ARG A 57 -9.65 9.85 12.59
CA ARG A 57 -10.18 11.11 12.05
C ARG A 57 -11.62 11.00 11.57
N ILE A 58 -11.99 9.91 10.89
CA ILE A 58 -13.37 9.64 10.50
C ILE A 58 -14.28 9.60 11.74
N SER A 59 -13.78 9.07 12.86
CA SER A 59 -14.54 9.00 14.10
C SER A 59 -14.68 10.33 14.84
N THR A 60 -13.79 11.30 14.61
CA THR A 60 -13.80 12.61 15.30
C THR A 60 -14.37 13.76 14.46
N GLU A 61 -14.19 13.76 13.15
CA GLU A 61 -14.59 14.87 12.25
C GLU A 61 -15.95 14.65 11.56
N VAL A 62 -16.50 13.43 11.51
CA VAL A 62 -17.79 13.12 10.82
C VAL A 62 -18.96 13.13 11.81
N PRO A 63 -20.12 13.75 11.48
CA PRO A 63 -21.35 13.62 12.26
C PRO A 63 -21.85 12.16 12.33
N GLU A 64 -22.52 11.77 13.41
CA GLU A 64 -22.92 10.36 13.66
C GLU A 64 -23.73 9.73 12.52
N GLU A 65 -24.58 10.50 11.84
CA GLU A 65 -25.43 10.04 10.74
C GLU A 65 -24.62 9.55 9.53
N GLU A 66 -23.49 10.19 9.23
CA GLU A 66 -22.67 9.92 8.04
C GLU A 66 -21.41 9.08 8.36
N LYS A 67 -21.13 8.85 9.65
CA LYS A 67 -19.93 8.15 10.13
C LYS A 67 -19.91 6.69 9.68
N GLN A 68 -21.03 5.99 9.78
CA GLN A 68 -21.12 4.59 9.37
C GLN A 68 -20.91 4.43 7.85
N PHE A 69 -21.48 5.33 7.06
CA PHE A 69 -21.32 5.33 5.61
C PHE A 69 -19.87 5.61 5.19
N SER A 70 -19.24 6.60 5.82
CA SER A 70 -17.83 6.93 5.57
C SER A 70 -16.89 5.77 5.92
N MET A 71 -17.09 5.11 7.08
CA MET A 71 -16.28 3.95 7.46
C MET A 71 -16.48 2.75 6.53
N ALA A 72 -17.70 2.53 6.06
CA ALA A 72 -18.00 1.46 5.10
C ALA A 72 -17.28 1.68 3.76
N ILE A 73 -17.32 2.90 3.21
CA ILE A 73 -16.64 3.23 1.95
C ILE A 73 -15.12 3.08 2.08
N THR A 74 -14.53 3.55 3.18
CA THR A 74 -13.09 3.42 3.43
C THR A 74 -12.65 1.96 3.46
N SER A 75 -13.39 1.09 4.15
CA SER A 75 -13.09 -0.34 4.26
C SER A 75 -13.26 -1.07 2.91
N PHE A 76 -14.26 -0.66 2.13
CA PHE A 76 -14.51 -1.21 0.80
C PHE A 76 -13.38 -0.85 -0.18
N GLY A 77 -12.88 0.40 -0.14
CA GLY A 77 -11.74 0.84 -0.94
C GLY A 77 -10.45 0.07 -0.63
N ASP A 78 -10.18 -0.17 0.65
CA ASP A 78 -9.03 -0.98 1.11
C ASP A 78 -9.10 -2.41 0.55
N SER A 79 -10.27 -3.05 0.64
CA SER A 79 -10.49 -4.40 0.14
C SER A 79 -10.27 -4.52 -1.38
N ILE A 80 -10.75 -3.53 -2.15
CA ILE A 80 -10.52 -3.47 -3.61
C ILE A 80 -9.03 -3.32 -3.92
N GLY A 81 -8.32 -2.46 -3.17
CA GLY A 81 -6.87 -2.28 -3.32
C GLY A 81 -6.11 -3.59 -3.12
N ILE A 82 -6.40 -4.33 -2.05
CA ILE A 82 -5.79 -5.62 -1.74
C ILE A 82 -6.12 -6.66 -2.82
N LEU A 83 -7.37 -6.69 -3.30
CA LEU A 83 -7.78 -7.59 -4.39
C LEU A 83 -6.96 -7.35 -5.65
N LEU A 84 -6.85 -6.08 -6.08
CA LEU A 84 -6.07 -5.72 -7.26
C LEU A 84 -4.59 -6.06 -7.08
N ALA A 85 -4.01 -5.80 -5.92
CA ALA A 85 -2.63 -6.18 -5.61
C ALA A 85 -2.40 -7.69 -5.73
N GLY A 86 -3.35 -8.51 -5.24
CA GLY A 86 -3.31 -9.97 -5.38
C GLY A 86 -3.38 -10.42 -6.84
N LEU A 87 -4.26 -9.83 -7.65
CA LEU A 87 -4.36 -10.13 -9.08
C LEU A 87 -3.07 -9.77 -9.83
N PHE A 88 -2.47 -8.63 -9.53
CA PHE A 88 -1.18 -8.22 -10.10
C PHE A 88 -0.05 -9.17 -9.68
N ALA A 89 -0.03 -9.62 -8.43
CA ALA A 89 0.97 -10.58 -7.95
C ALA A 89 0.92 -11.91 -8.73
N ILE A 90 -0.28 -12.42 -9.01
CA ILE A 90 -0.47 -13.64 -9.81
C ILE A 90 0.01 -13.42 -11.25
N MET A 91 -0.34 -12.28 -11.86
CA MET A 91 0.08 -11.94 -13.22
C MET A 91 1.61 -11.83 -13.33
N ALA A 92 2.25 -11.20 -12.35
CA ALA A 92 3.70 -11.12 -12.25
C ALA A 92 4.33 -12.52 -12.11
N HIS A 93 3.77 -13.38 -11.24
CA HIS A 93 4.26 -14.75 -11.05
C HIS A 93 4.24 -15.57 -12.35
N ASN A 94 3.11 -15.52 -13.08
CA ASN A 94 2.98 -16.20 -14.36
C ASN A 94 4.01 -15.73 -15.40
N LYS A 95 4.37 -14.44 -15.39
CA LYS A 95 5.42 -13.89 -16.29
C LYS A 95 6.82 -14.32 -15.90
N ILE A 96 7.10 -14.50 -14.62
CA ILE A 96 8.39 -14.95 -14.12
C ILE A 96 8.59 -16.44 -14.42
N CYS A 97 7.54 -17.25 -14.28
CA CYS A 97 7.58 -18.69 -14.56
C CYS A 97 7.74 -19.05 -16.04
N ASP A 98 7.43 -18.13 -16.96
CA ASP A 98 7.56 -18.33 -18.41
C ASP A 98 8.99 -18.04 -18.93
N LEU A 99 9.88 -17.54 -18.07
CA LEU A 99 11.29 -17.29 -18.41
C LEU A 99 12.10 -18.60 -18.39
N PRO A 100 12.98 -18.85 -19.37
CA PRO A 100 13.88 -19.99 -19.35
C PRO A 100 14.83 -19.87 -18.15
N MET A 101 14.85 -20.91 -17.30
CA MET A 101 15.70 -20.97 -16.12
C MET A 101 17.18 -20.81 -16.54
N PRO A 102 17.93 -19.82 -16.01
CA PRO A 102 19.37 -19.77 -16.20
C PRO A 102 20.00 -20.99 -15.52
N THR A 103 20.88 -21.66 -16.27
CA THR A 103 21.68 -22.83 -15.82
C THR A 103 22.86 -22.39 -14.99
#